data_AF-A0A2S2NWX7-F1
#
_entry.id   AF-A0A2S2NWX7-F1
#
_cell.length_a   1.000
_cell.length_b   1.000
_cell.length_c   1.000
_cell.angle_alpha   90.00
_cell.angle_beta   90.00
_cell.angle_gamma   90.00
#
_symmetry.space_group_name_H-M   'P 1'
#
loop_
_entity.id
_entity.type
_entity.pdbx_description
1 polymer ?
#
loop_
_entity_poly.entity_id
_entity_poly.type
_entity_poly.pdbx_seq_one_letter_code
_entity_poly.pdbx_strand_id
1 'polypeptide(L)'
;MLALQETHIPDGETRRLKIPGFRLIDYIGHPKHGLATYVNHKVEDRLVNHVTGNEHTVAIRLDNLIIYNVYKPPSTNWSHYMLPTPQCPTVYVGDFNSHSTNWGYTTENEDEERLCNWATLNRLHLLYDAKQGGTFVSGRWGTAKLLTFVL
;
A
#
# COMPACT_ATOMS: atom_id res chain seq x y z
N MET A 1 8.01 10.46 -3.05
CA MET A 1 7.64 9.18 -3.69
C MET A 1 6.14 9.20 -3.97
N LEU A 2 5.68 8.46 -4.97
CA LEU A 2 4.26 8.15 -5.17
C LEU A 2 4.09 6.63 -5.07
N ALA A 3 3.11 6.19 -4.28
CA ALA A 3 2.67 4.81 -4.21
C ALA A 3 1.24 4.76 -4.78
N LEU A 4 1.07 4.13 -5.94
CA LEU A 4 -0.22 3.98 -6.60
C LEU A 4 -0.71 2.54 -6.47
N GLN A 5 -2.00 2.41 -6.21
CA GLN A 5 -2.78 1.17 -6.21
C GLN A 5 -3.85 1.25 -7.31
N GLU A 6 -4.45 0.11 -7.66
CA GLU A 6 -5.50 0.00 -8.70
C GLU A 6 -5.11 0.60 -10.06
N THR A 7 -3.87 0.38 -10.50
CA THR A 7 -3.37 0.98 -11.75
C THR A 7 -4.09 0.48 -13.01
N HIS A 8 -4.68 -0.72 -12.97
CA HIS A 8 -5.44 -1.34 -14.07
C HIS A 8 -4.66 -1.41 -15.39
N ILE A 9 -3.35 -1.60 -15.27
CA ILE A 9 -2.42 -1.72 -16.39
C ILE A 9 -1.82 -3.13 -16.36
N PRO A 10 -2.08 -3.97 -17.37
CA PRO A 10 -1.50 -5.30 -17.47
C PRO A 10 0.03 -5.28 -17.53
N ASP A 11 0.66 -6.40 -17.17
CA ASP A 11 2.10 -6.59 -17.37
C ASP A 11 2.51 -6.34 -18.83
N GLY A 12 3.69 -5.75 -19.01
CA GLY A 12 4.22 -5.39 -20.33
C GLY A 12 3.68 -4.07 -20.91
N GLU A 13 2.64 -3.46 -20.33
CA GLU A 13 2.06 -2.18 -20.79
C GLU A 13 2.64 -0.96 -20.06
N THR A 14 3.91 -1.02 -19.63
CA THR A 14 4.59 0.04 -18.84
C THR A 14 4.63 1.41 -19.51
N ARG A 15 4.44 1.48 -20.84
CA ARG A 15 4.27 2.74 -21.57
C ARG A 15 3.11 3.60 -21.03
N ARG A 16 2.12 2.98 -20.37
CA ARG A 16 0.97 3.63 -19.74
C ARG A 16 1.25 4.11 -18.30
N LEU A 17 2.38 3.69 -17.71
CA LEU A 17 2.84 4.05 -16.36
C LEU A 17 3.83 5.23 -16.40
N LYS A 18 3.53 6.27 -17.20
CA LYS A 18 4.39 7.45 -17.31
C LYS A 18 3.77 8.63 -16.57
N ILE A 19 4.52 9.16 -15.59
CA ILE A 19 4.13 10.36 -14.83
C ILE A 19 5.24 11.40 -14.99
N PRO A 20 4.98 12.56 -15.63
CA PRO A 20 5.98 13.61 -15.79
C PRO A 20 6.61 14.04 -14.44
N GLY A 21 7.93 14.14 -14.40
CA GLY A 21 8.67 14.50 -13.18
C GLY A 21 8.96 13.33 -12.24
N PHE A 22 8.50 12.12 -12.58
CA PHE A 22 8.67 10.91 -11.77
C PHE A 22 9.20 9.74 -12.60
N ARG A 23 10.12 8.98 -12.01
CA ARG A 23 10.59 7.69 -12.52
C ARG A 23 9.78 6.56 -11.90
N LEU A 24 9.30 5.64 -12.72
CA LEU A 24 8.78 4.36 -12.25
C LEU A 24 9.95 3.55 -11.70
N ILE A 25 9.85 3.09 -10.46
CA ILE A 25 10.85 2.22 -9.84
C ILE A 25 10.39 0.79 -9.95
N ASP A 26 9.23 0.46 -9.38
CA ASP A 26 8.73 -0.91 -9.33
C ASP A 26 7.21 -0.96 -9.54
N TYR A 27 6.70 -2.07 -10.05
CA TYR A 27 5.28 -2.24 -10.36
C TYR A 27 4.86 -3.71 -10.42
N ILE A 28 3.57 -3.95 -10.17
CA ILE A 28 2.88 -5.21 -10.51
C ILE A 28 1.76 -4.85 -11.47
N GLY A 29 1.82 -5.34 -12.70
CA GLY A 29 0.81 -5.11 -13.71
C GLY A 29 -0.35 -6.09 -13.57
N HIS A 30 -1.58 -5.58 -13.63
CA HIS A 30 -2.77 -6.43 -13.67
C HIS A 30 -3.95 -5.71 -14.36
N PRO A 31 -4.85 -6.41 -15.06
CA PRO A 31 -5.99 -5.76 -15.71
C PRO A 31 -7.05 -5.21 -14.75
N LYS A 32 -7.17 -5.77 -13.55
CA LYS A 32 -8.23 -5.45 -12.56
C LYS A 32 -7.74 -4.79 -11.28
N HIS A 33 -6.43 -4.76 -11.07
CA HIS A 33 -5.79 -4.09 -9.95
C HIS A 33 -4.38 -3.70 -10.40
N GLY A 34 -3.43 -3.55 -9.48
CA GLY A 34 -2.03 -3.34 -9.82
C GLY A 34 -1.40 -2.31 -8.89
N LEU A 35 -0.08 -2.31 -8.88
CA LEU A 35 0.74 -1.45 -8.06
C LEU A 35 1.74 -0.72 -8.93
N ALA A 36 2.07 0.51 -8.57
CA ALA A 36 3.20 1.21 -9.15
C ALA A 36 3.81 2.18 -8.13
N THR A 37 5.13 2.10 -7.98
CA THR A 37 5.89 2.98 -7.09
C THR A 37 6.81 3.86 -7.92
N TYR A 38 6.74 5.17 -7.66
CA TYR A 38 7.51 6.17 -8.35
C TYR A 38 8.34 7.02 -7.40
N VAL A 39 9.48 7.49 -7.89
CA VAL A 39 10.33 8.46 -7.19
C VAL A 39 10.48 9.71 -8.05
N ASN A 40 10.55 10.89 -7.42
CA ASN A 40 10.73 12.14 -8.15
C ASN A 40 12.13 12.15 -8.80
N HIS A 41 12.27 12.64 -10.03
CA HIS A 41 13.56 12.69 -10.72
C HIS A 41 14.65 13.51 -10.00
N LYS A 42 14.27 14.38 -9.06
CA LYS A 42 15.20 15.15 -8.23
C LYS A 42 15.91 14.30 -7.17
N VAL A 43 15.40 13.11 -6.86
CA VAL A 43 16.06 12.18 -5.94
C VAL A 43 17.16 11.44 -6.70
N GLU A 44 18.35 11.38 -6.11
CA GLU A 44 19.50 10.71 -6.71
C GLU A 44 19.28 9.19 -6.80
N ASP A 45 19.58 8.60 -7.96
CA ASP A 45 19.34 7.18 -8.23
C ASP A 45 20.09 6.26 -7.26
N ARG A 46 21.28 6.66 -6.77
CA ARG A 46 22.05 5.87 -5.77
C ARG A 46 21.34 5.70 -4.43
N LEU A 47 20.35 6.55 -4.13
CA LEU A 47 19.56 6.47 -2.91
C LEU A 47 18.39 5.51 -3.06
N VAL A 48 18.10 5.00 -4.25
CA VAL A 48 16.93 4.16 -4.51
C VAL A 48 17.39 2.75 -4.86
N ASN A 49 16.98 1.78 -4.05
CA ASN A 49 17.23 0.36 -4.30
C ASN A 49 15.92 -0.41 -4.33
N HIS A 50 15.84 -1.43 -5.18
CA HIS A 50 14.72 -2.36 -5.15
C HIS A 50 14.78 -3.23 -3.90
N VAL A 51 13.61 -3.53 -3.34
CA VAL A 51 13.45 -4.50 -2.27
C VAL A 51 12.41 -5.52 -2.74
N THR A 52 12.66 -6.79 -2.45
CA THR A 52 11.73 -7.85 -2.82
C THR A 52 10.40 -7.68 -2.08
N GLY A 53 9.32 -7.50 -2.84
CA GLY A 53 7.96 -7.55 -2.35
C GLY A 53 7.34 -8.95 -2.41
N ASN A 54 6.01 -9.01 -2.50
CA ASN A 54 5.23 -10.22 -2.71
C ASN A 54 4.04 -9.93 -3.65
N GLU A 55 3.09 -10.85 -3.78
CA GLU A 55 1.92 -10.69 -4.65
C GLU A 55 1.05 -9.47 -4.32
N HIS A 56 1.15 -8.93 -3.09
CA HIS A 56 0.41 -7.78 -2.60
C HIS A 56 1.28 -6.54 -2.41
N THR A 57 2.59 -6.61 -2.70
CA THR A 57 3.51 -5.52 -2.41
C THR A 57 4.60 -5.33 -3.45
N VAL A 58 4.91 -4.07 -3.73
CA VAL A 58 6.19 -3.68 -4.35
C VAL A 58 6.95 -2.80 -3.39
N ALA A 59 8.27 -2.90 -3.36
CA ALA A 59 9.06 -2.28 -2.31
C ALA A 59 10.31 -1.60 -2.84
N ILE A 60 10.62 -0.46 -2.24
CA ILE A 60 11.85 0.27 -2.50
C ILE A 60 12.53 0.61 -1.17
N ARG A 61 13.85 0.66 -1.19
CA ARG A 61 14.64 1.30 -0.14
C ARG A 61 15.05 2.67 -0.65
N LEU A 62 14.60 3.70 0.04
CA LEU A 62 14.98 5.09 -0.17
C LEU A 62 15.93 5.51 0.95
N ASP A 63 17.21 5.61 0.63
CA ASP A 63 18.32 5.78 1.59
C ASP A 63 18.30 4.66 2.64
N ASN A 64 17.97 4.97 3.91
CA ASN A 64 17.89 4.00 4.98
C ASN A 64 16.46 3.47 5.22
N LEU A 65 15.43 4.05 4.60
CA LEU A 65 14.01 3.72 4.82
C LEU A 65 13.51 2.73 3.77
N ILE A 66 12.92 1.62 4.20
CA ILE A 66 12.19 0.71 3.32
C ILE A 66 10.73 1.14 3.25
N ILE A 67 10.19 1.22 2.04
CA ILE A 67 8.79 1.57 1.81
C ILE A 67 8.14 0.47 0.98
N TYR A 68 7.15 -0.20 1.56
CA TYR A 68 6.29 -1.16 0.89
C TYR A 68 5.03 -0.45 0.41
N ASN A 69 4.78 -0.47 -0.90
CA ASN A 69 3.50 -0.10 -1.48
C ASN A 69 2.61 -1.35 -1.52
N VAL A 70 1.48 -1.30 -0.82
CA VAL A 70 0.60 -2.45 -0.55
C VAL A 70 -0.72 -2.31 -1.30
N TYR A 71 -1.18 -3.39 -1.92
CA TYR A 71 -2.56 -3.52 -2.37
C TYR A 71 -3.07 -4.94 -2.13
N LYS A 72 -4.10 -5.06 -1.30
CA LYS A 72 -4.90 -6.28 -1.17
C LYS A 72 -6.22 -6.11 -1.91
N PRO A 73 -6.56 -6.98 -2.86
CA PRO A 73 -7.89 -7.00 -3.46
C PRO A 73 -9.00 -7.24 -2.42
N PRO A 74 -10.17 -6.59 -2.54
CA PRO A 74 -11.27 -6.76 -1.59
C PRO A 74 -11.88 -8.17 -1.59
N SER A 75 -11.70 -8.92 -2.68
CA SER A 75 -12.19 -10.30 -2.81
C SER A 75 -11.23 -11.37 -2.27
N THR A 76 -10.10 -10.97 -1.71
CA THR A 76 -9.08 -11.88 -1.17
C THR A 76 -8.90 -11.62 0.32
N ASN A 77 -8.63 -12.68 1.08
CA ASN A 77 -8.28 -12.58 2.51
C ASN A 77 -6.77 -12.56 2.69
N TRP A 78 -6.28 -12.02 3.80
CA TRP A 78 -4.85 -12.10 4.16
C TRP A 78 -4.44 -13.54 4.42
N SER A 79 -3.32 -13.96 3.81
CA SER A 79 -2.66 -15.23 4.13
C SER A 79 -1.92 -15.14 5.47
N HIS A 80 -1.44 -16.27 6.01
CA HIS A 80 -0.62 -16.28 7.23
C HIS A 80 0.72 -15.51 7.08
N TYR A 81 1.20 -15.36 5.84
CA TYR A 81 2.43 -14.61 5.50
C TYR A 81 2.07 -13.36 4.69
N MET A 82 1.15 -12.55 5.24
CA MET A 82 0.47 -11.46 4.52
C MET A 82 1.41 -10.43 3.89
N LEU A 83 2.42 -9.98 4.63
CA LEU A 83 3.34 -8.91 4.24
C LEU A 83 4.78 -9.30 4.56
N PRO A 84 5.76 -8.83 3.78
CA PRO A 84 7.17 -9.08 4.06
C PRO A 84 7.54 -8.64 5.48
N THR A 85 8.36 -9.43 6.18
CA THR A 85 8.80 -9.09 7.55
C THR A 85 9.56 -7.76 7.56
N PRO A 86 9.23 -6.82 8.45
CA PRO A 86 9.85 -5.51 8.46
C PRO A 86 11.34 -5.57 8.84
N GLN A 87 12.15 -4.82 8.11
CA GLN A 87 13.54 -4.52 8.45
C GLN A 87 13.68 -3.03 8.76
N CYS A 88 13.76 -2.67 10.04
CA CYS A 88 13.67 -1.27 10.45
C CYS A 88 14.82 -0.38 9.91
N PRO A 89 14.54 0.88 9.52
CA PRO A 89 13.21 1.51 9.50
C PRO A 89 12.39 1.12 8.25
N THR A 90 11.10 0.85 8.45
CA THR A 90 10.15 0.45 7.40
C THR A 90 8.86 1.24 7.51
N VAL A 91 8.22 1.51 6.37
CA VAL A 91 6.84 1.96 6.26
C VAL A 91 6.08 1.06 5.30
N TYR A 92 4.86 0.66 5.66
CA TYR A 92 3.91 0.03 4.74
C TYR A 92 2.81 1.04 4.41
N VAL A 93 2.64 1.36 3.13
CA VAL A 93 1.64 2.32 2.67
C VAL A 93 0.80 1.72 1.55
N GLY A 94 -0.50 1.93 1.59
CA GLY A 94 -1.37 1.57 0.48
C GLY A 94 -2.76 1.17 0.92
N ASP A 95 -3.44 0.44 0.06
CA ASP A 95 -4.82 0.01 0.28
C ASP A 95 -4.84 -1.46 0.73
N PHE A 96 -5.23 -1.65 1.99
CA PHE A 96 -5.23 -2.96 2.62
C PHE A 96 -6.59 -3.65 2.47
N ASN A 97 -7.64 -2.96 2.01
CA ASN A 97 -9.02 -3.47 1.95
C ASN A 97 -9.41 -4.31 3.19
N SER A 98 -9.00 -3.85 4.38
CA SER A 98 -9.37 -4.41 5.69
C SER A 98 -10.41 -3.49 6.34
N HIS A 99 -11.43 -4.07 6.95
CA HIS A 99 -12.55 -3.31 7.51
C HIS A 99 -12.42 -3.25 9.03
N SER A 100 -12.35 -2.04 9.60
CA SER A 100 -12.29 -1.83 11.06
C SER A 100 -13.31 -0.82 11.53
N THR A 101 -13.88 -1.06 12.71
CA THR A 101 -14.75 -0.08 13.36
C THR A 101 -13.96 1.14 13.83
N ASN A 102 -12.67 0.96 14.14
CA ASN A 102 -11.75 2.03 14.57
C ASN A 102 -11.56 3.14 13.53
N TRP A 103 -11.96 2.92 12.27
CA TRP A 103 -11.80 3.90 11.20
C TRP A 103 -12.94 3.90 10.15
N GLY A 104 -14.17 3.64 10.61
CA GLY A 104 -15.38 4.02 9.87
C GLY A 104 -16.14 2.90 9.18
N TYR A 105 -15.81 1.63 9.42
CA TYR A 105 -16.68 0.51 9.04
C TYR A 105 -17.68 0.17 10.15
N THR A 106 -18.84 -0.37 9.79
CA THR A 106 -19.87 -0.80 10.74
C THR A 106 -19.53 -2.13 11.41
N THR A 107 -18.58 -2.88 10.86
CA THR A 107 -18.17 -4.22 11.31
C THR A 107 -16.69 -4.41 11.04
N GLU A 108 -16.00 -5.08 11.97
CA GLU A 108 -14.66 -5.63 11.74
C GLU A 108 -14.75 -6.92 10.90
N ASN A 109 -13.75 -7.16 10.04
CA ASN A 109 -13.58 -8.45 9.37
C ASN A 109 -12.33 -9.18 9.88
N GLU A 110 -12.24 -10.50 9.67
CA GLU A 110 -11.08 -11.29 10.12
C GLU A 110 -9.73 -10.77 9.57
N ASP A 111 -9.75 -10.16 8.40
CA ASP A 111 -8.57 -9.55 7.78
C ASP A 111 -8.04 -8.37 8.58
N GLU A 112 -8.93 -7.61 9.21
CA GLU A 112 -8.54 -6.50 10.07
C GLU A 112 -7.87 -6.99 11.35
N GLU A 113 -8.45 -7.98 12.00
CA GLU A 113 -7.86 -8.59 13.19
C GLU A 113 -6.48 -9.17 12.88
N ARG A 114 -6.33 -9.84 11.73
CA ARG A 114 -5.04 -10.35 11.26
C ARG A 114 -4.02 -9.24 11.04
N LEU A 115 -4.42 -8.15 10.37
CA LEU A 115 -3.54 -7.01 10.11
C LEU A 115 -3.10 -6.34 11.43
N CYS A 116 -4.03 -6.10 12.35
CA CYS A 116 -3.75 -5.53 13.66
C CYS A 116 -2.81 -6.42 14.49
N ASN A 117 -3.04 -7.73 14.50
CA ASN A 117 -2.17 -8.68 15.18
C ASN A 117 -0.77 -8.70 14.57
N TRP A 118 -0.66 -8.73 13.24
CA TRP A 118 0.63 -8.68 12.55
C TRP A 118 1.38 -7.37 12.83
N ALA A 119 0.70 -6.22 12.78
CA ALA A 119 1.30 -4.93 13.09
C ALA A 119 1.81 -4.89 14.54
N THR A 120 1.00 -5.38 15.49
CA THR A 120 1.35 -5.44 16.91
C THR A 120 2.56 -6.33 17.16
N LEU A 121 2.59 -7.54 16.59
CA LEU A 121 3.71 -8.48 16.70
C LEU A 121 5.02 -7.89 16.16
N ASN A 122 4.93 -7.08 15.09
CA ASN A 122 6.07 -6.42 14.46
C ASN A 122 6.37 -5.02 15.00
N ARG A 123 5.65 -4.56 16.05
CA ARG A 123 5.80 -3.22 16.66
C ARG A 123 5.66 -2.08 15.64
N LEU A 124 4.77 -2.26 14.67
CA LEU A 124 4.38 -1.23 13.73
C LEU A 124 3.31 -0.34 14.35
N HIS A 125 3.31 0.92 13.96
CA HIS A 125 2.40 1.92 14.49
C HIS A 125 1.62 2.54 13.35
N LEU A 126 0.30 2.53 13.47
CA LEU A 126 -0.54 3.21 12.50
C LEU A 126 -0.29 4.72 12.55
N LEU A 127 0.30 5.24 11.48
CA LEU A 127 0.48 6.66 11.18
C LEU A 127 -0.79 7.19 10.52
N TYR A 128 -1.87 7.29 11.31
CA TYR A 128 -3.13 7.90 10.92
C TYR A 128 -3.64 8.83 12.02
N ASP A 129 -4.21 9.97 11.63
CA ASP A 129 -4.94 10.86 12.54
C ASP A 129 -6.42 10.78 12.20
N ALA A 130 -7.24 10.30 13.15
CA ALA A 130 -8.69 10.18 12.99
C ALA A 130 -9.42 11.52 12.73
N LYS A 131 -8.72 12.65 12.89
CA LYS A 131 -9.21 13.98 12.49
C LYS A 131 -9.10 14.24 10.99
N GLN A 132 -8.27 13.47 10.28
CA GLN A 132 -8.24 13.46 8.83
C GLN A 132 -9.44 12.62 8.35
N GLY A 133 -10.30 13.20 7.49
CA GLY A 133 -11.48 12.49 6.99
C GLY A 133 -11.12 11.17 6.30
N GLY A 134 -12.10 10.25 6.17
CA GLY A 134 -11.87 8.95 5.52
C GLY A 134 -11.27 9.10 4.11
N THR A 135 -10.30 8.24 3.77
CA THR A 135 -9.58 8.29 2.49
C THR A 135 -10.38 7.76 1.30
N PHE A 136 -11.52 7.12 1.55
CA PHE A 136 -12.44 6.59 0.53
C PHE A 136 -13.87 7.02 0.81
N VAL A 137 -14.58 7.54 -0.19
CA VAL A 137 -16.02 7.82 -0.11
C VAL A 137 -16.76 6.84 -1.01
N SER A 138 -17.65 6.03 -0.43
CA SER A 138 -18.46 5.11 -1.23
C SER A 138 -19.55 5.86 -1.98
N GLY A 139 -19.49 5.90 -3.31
CA GLY A 139 -20.53 6.52 -4.14
C GLY A 139 -21.92 5.86 -3.99
N ARG A 140 -21.98 4.58 -3.56
CA ARG A 140 -23.24 3.86 -3.34
C ARG A 140 -23.91 4.21 -2.01
N TRP A 141 -23.12 4.56 -0.99
CA TRP A 141 -23.59 4.72 0.40
C TRP A 141 -23.38 6.13 0.97
N GLY A 142 -22.61 6.98 0.30
CA GLY A 142 -22.27 8.34 0.75
C GLY A 142 -21.37 8.38 2.00
N THR A 143 -20.84 7.24 2.45
CA THR A 143 -20.02 7.14 3.66
C THR A 143 -18.53 7.23 3.35
N ALA A 144 -17.81 8.07 4.10
CA ALA A 144 -16.35 8.12 4.11
C ALA A 144 -15.77 7.04 5.04
N LYS A 145 -14.73 6.33 4.59
CA LYS A 145 -14.05 5.24 5.31
C LYS A 145 -12.55 5.32 5.09
N LEU A 146 -11.76 4.80 6.04
CA LEU A 146 -10.32 4.66 5.85
C LEU A 146 -10.03 3.33 5.13
N LEU A 147 -9.42 3.44 3.96
CA LEU A 147 -8.98 2.31 3.16
C LEU A 147 -7.45 2.23 3.09
N THR A 148 -6.80 3.37 3.34
CA THR A 148 -5.36 3.55 3.19
C THR A 148 -4.68 3.57 4.56
N PHE A 149 -3.68 2.73 4.76
CA PHE A 149 -2.87 2.70 5.98
C PHE A 149 -1.45 3.15 5.70
N VAL A 150 -0.83 3.72 6.73
CA VAL A 150 0.62 3.90 6.82
C VAL A 150 1.03 3.25 8.14
N LEU A 151 1.71 2.10 8.09
CA LEU A 151 2.17 1.33 9.26
C LEU A 151 3.68 1.41 9.43
#